data_AF-A0A841EFE4-F1
#
_entry.id   AF-A0A841EFE4-F1
#
_cell.length_a   1.000
_cell.length_b   1.000
_cell.length_c   1.000
_cell.angle_alpha   90.00
_cell.angle_beta   90.00
_cell.angle_gamma   90.00
#
_symmetry.space_group_name_H-M   'P 1'
#
loop_
_entity.id
_entity.type
_entity.pdbx_description
1 polymer ?
#
loop_
_entity_poly.entity_id
_entity_poly.type
_entity_poly.pdbx_seq_one_letter_code
_entity_poly.pdbx_strand_id
1 'polypeptide(L)'
;MEIMNSEDIKIIFSDYLKTKETQYAVLLNGTWGSGKTFFWKYHLSKIAEDNKFKVVYLSLNGISKIENLEHLLFIKLLPFIGKQEDTRTKNLITLLTNVLNQVSKHYLKTSLTDIFKDVSIDSLDFSSYVICFDDLERCQMPVKEVLGFINNYVEHKKLKTIILADENNIDVSQKGYDNIKEKVIGRVLNFELNIREILPQLFKKYDKDKNGFYNFLIIHEPTLIDILTEYKQDNLRVISFYLDILERIFPVFKNVEEKYIQEIILFTAIISFEFKKGNLNSSDYKNPNGIDEINEHYYSLNIAQTIRESSSGKDKVKTYAQGFYETYLENRIKNYFYYPSIYSFILSGYIKLSDLNAEINKRYPEIISQEIQDFRTLLNYKFRELSDDDFKKLTWSVLNFAKEGKYTIYDYVQIANFFYFFSENNLIVESNEEINKLLLEGLDIAKSRKEINDKVLDNLLHFGDDNPEVTRIKAIVENIHLEIKKGQYIDDSNKLINSIIKNDEFALESIFEKQKYSKELFQYVNSKLLFEAITQTSNKQIFNFTELLNSRYKSKNIGEYLFEDFESLFMLKENLNNFINNNGILQQPRKFLLKTLFETLQKICLHLKETKNK
;
A
#
# COMPACT_ATOMS: atom_id res chain seq x y z
N MET A 1 -11.15 23.86 31.56
CA MET A 1 -12.55 23.42 31.33
C MET A 1 -12.58 21.93 31.54
N GLU A 2 -13.45 21.43 32.42
CA GLU A 2 -13.66 19.98 32.55
C GLU A 2 -14.32 19.45 31.27
N ILE A 3 -13.82 18.32 30.79
CA ILE A 3 -14.36 17.62 29.63
C ILE A 3 -15.59 16.85 30.10
N MET A 4 -16.68 16.91 29.33
CA MET A 4 -17.93 16.24 29.69
C MET A 4 -18.07 14.93 28.93
N ASN A 5 -18.48 13.86 29.63
CA ASN A 5 -18.83 12.63 28.96
C ASN A 5 -20.09 12.84 28.09
N SER A 6 -20.22 12.07 27.01
CA SER A 6 -21.36 12.09 26.10
C SER A 6 -22.70 11.90 26.84
N GLU A 7 -22.74 11.15 27.93
CA GLU A 7 -23.95 10.95 28.73
C GLU A 7 -24.37 12.21 29.50
N ASP A 8 -23.42 12.94 30.10
CA ASP A 8 -23.71 14.19 30.80
C ASP A 8 -24.26 15.25 29.84
N ILE A 9 -23.72 15.29 28.62
CA ILE A 9 -24.21 16.17 27.55
C ILE A 9 -25.66 15.83 27.19
N LYS A 10 -26.03 14.54 27.08
CA LYS A 10 -27.42 14.11 26.81
C LYS A 10 -28.36 14.54 27.94
N ILE A 11 -27.95 14.38 29.19
CA ILE A 11 -28.74 14.78 30.37
C ILE A 11 -28.99 16.30 30.35
N ILE A 12 -27.93 17.09 30.21
CA ILE A 12 -28.04 18.57 30.18
C ILE A 12 -28.89 19.04 29.01
N PHE A 13 -28.75 18.40 27.83
CA PHE A 13 -29.57 18.74 26.69
C PHE A 13 -31.05 18.41 26.91
N SER A 14 -31.37 17.25 27.50
CA SER A 14 -32.73 16.91 27.91
C SER A 14 -33.31 17.94 28.90
N ASP A 15 -32.52 18.36 29.90
CA ASP A 15 -32.96 19.35 30.89
C ASP A 15 -33.18 20.72 30.25
N TYR A 16 -32.31 21.11 29.31
CA TYR A 16 -32.49 22.31 28.50
C TYR A 16 -33.82 22.27 27.74
N LEU A 17 -34.18 21.15 27.12
CA LEU A 17 -35.45 21.00 26.38
C LEU A 17 -36.67 21.11 27.30
N LYS A 18 -36.63 20.51 28.50
CA LYS A 18 -37.73 20.53 29.48
C LYS A 18 -37.90 21.88 30.17
N THR A 19 -36.83 22.67 30.25
CA THR A 19 -36.86 24.00 30.86
C THR A 19 -37.76 24.93 30.04
N LYS A 20 -38.81 25.48 30.65
CA LYS A 20 -39.74 26.39 29.97
C LYS A 20 -39.06 27.72 29.66
N GLU A 21 -39.38 28.28 28.50
CA GLU A 21 -39.06 29.67 28.12
C GLU A 21 -37.57 30.06 28.22
N THR A 22 -36.66 29.18 27.80
CA THR A 22 -35.22 29.52 27.75
C THR A 22 -34.95 30.62 26.73
N GLN A 23 -34.18 31.63 27.13
CA GLN A 23 -33.75 32.76 26.29
C GLN A 23 -32.27 32.66 25.89
N TYR A 24 -31.74 31.44 25.84
CA TYR A 24 -30.35 31.18 25.47
C TYR A 24 -30.23 29.93 24.59
N ALA A 25 -29.13 29.88 23.83
CA ALA A 25 -28.71 28.71 23.07
C ALA A 25 -27.68 27.88 23.85
N VAL A 26 -27.55 26.61 23.47
CA VAL A 26 -26.50 25.71 23.96
C VAL A 26 -25.40 25.60 22.89
N LEU A 27 -24.14 25.75 23.27
CA LEU A 27 -23.00 25.56 22.37
C LEU A 27 -22.38 24.18 22.63
N LEU A 28 -22.36 23.30 21.64
CA LEU A 28 -21.56 22.08 21.65
C LEU A 28 -20.20 22.38 21.00
N ASN A 29 -19.18 22.54 21.83
CA ASN A 29 -17.82 22.84 21.41
C ASN A 29 -16.98 21.58 21.29
N GLY A 30 -16.13 21.47 20.28
CA GLY A 30 -15.20 20.36 20.12
C GLY A 30 -14.36 20.51 18.86
N THR A 31 -13.27 19.76 18.74
CA THR A 31 -12.34 19.88 17.61
C THR A 31 -12.98 19.46 16.27
N TRP A 32 -12.39 19.89 15.16
CA TRP A 32 -12.78 19.41 13.84
C TRP A 32 -12.62 17.90 13.70
N GLY A 33 -13.69 17.26 13.21
CA GLY A 33 -13.71 15.81 13.03
C GLY A 33 -14.01 15.01 14.30
N SER A 34 -14.16 15.65 15.47
CA SER A 34 -14.48 14.95 16.72
C SER A 34 -15.84 14.23 16.70
N GLY A 35 -16.72 14.58 15.76
CA GLY A 35 -18.01 13.91 15.61
C GLY A 35 -19.22 14.65 16.16
N LYS A 36 -19.11 15.96 16.44
CA LYS A 36 -20.25 16.82 16.87
C LYS A 36 -21.52 16.61 16.03
N THR A 37 -21.42 16.73 14.71
CA THR A 37 -22.54 16.53 13.77
C THR A 37 -23.13 15.12 13.85
N PHE A 38 -22.26 14.12 14.03
CA PHE A 38 -22.68 12.72 14.19
C PHE A 38 -23.44 12.55 15.52
N PHE A 39 -22.91 13.07 16.61
CA PHE A 39 -23.53 13.05 17.93
C PHE A 39 -24.89 13.76 17.94
N TRP A 40 -24.98 14.91 17.28
CA TRP A 40 -26.25 15.58 17.03
C TRP A 40 -27.24 14.66 16.30
N LYS A 41 -26.85 14.12 15.14
CA LYS A 41 -27.73 13.34 14.25
C LYS A 41 -28.25 12.04 14.87
N TYR A 42 -27.45 11.34 15.65
CA TYR A 42 -27.79 10.00 16.15
C TYR A 42 -28.20 9.97 17.62
N HIS A 43 -27.94 11.05 18.38
CA HIS A 43 -28.29 11.13 19.80
C HIS A 43 -29.16 12.36 20.12
N LEU A 44 -28.63 13.57 19.97
CA LEU A 44 -29.34 14.76 20.47
C LEU A 44 -30.63 15.06 19.70
N SER A 45 -30.65 14.89 18.37
CA SER A 45 -31.87 15.06 17.58
C SER A 45 -32.96 14.08 18.00
N LYS A 46 -32.60 12.82 18.29
CA LYS A 46 -33.54 11.82 18.78
C LYS A 46 -34.10 12.19 20.15
N ILE A 47 -33.26 12.68 21.06
CA ILE A 47 -33.71 13.19 22.37
C ILE A 47 -34.71 14.35 22.18
N ALA A 48 -34.45 15.26 21.24
CA ALA A 48 -35.38 16.34 20.92
C ALA A 48 -36.72 15.83 20.37
N GLU A 49 -36.69 14.88 19.43
CA GLU A 49 -37.89 14.24 18.87
C GLU A 49 -38.70 13.48 19.93
N ASP A 50 -38.03 12.74 20.82
CA ASP A 50 -38.65 12.01 21.93
C ASP A 50 -39.33 12.98 22.92
N ASN A 51 -38.83 14.21 23.04
CA ASN A 51 -39.46 15.31 23.80
C ASN A 51 -40.48 16.12 22.96
N LYS A 52 -40.92 15.59 21.81
CA LYS A 52 -41.95 16.14 20.92
C LYS A 52 -41.58 17.43 20.19
N PHE A 53 -40.29 17.74 20.08
CA PHE A 53 -39.83 18.87 19.27
C PHE A 53 -39.68 18.47 17.80
N LYS A 54 -39.97 19.41 16.90
CA LYS A 54 -39.58 19.31 15.49
C LYS A 54 -38.14 19.74 15.33
N VAL A 55 -37.30 18.89 14.77
CA VAL A 55 -35.86 19.14 14.64
C VAL A 55 -35.51 19.70 13.28
N VAL A 56 -34.71 20.77 13.26
CA VAL A 56 -34.17 21.40 12.04
C VAL A 56 -32.65 21.44 12.12
N TYR A 57 -31.98 21.03 11.05
CA TYR A 57 -30.53 21.10 10.91
C TYR A 57 -30.14 22.08 9.79
N LEU A 58 -29.20 22.97 10.08
CA LEU A 58 -28.64 23.96 9.18
C LEU A 58 -27.11 23.95 9.30
N SER A 59 -26.40 23.82 8.17
CA SER A 59 -24.94 24.04 8.13
C SER A 59 -24.66 25.49 7.77
N LEU A 60 -23.80 26.15 8.53
CA LEU A 60 -23.35 27.53 8.31
C LEU A 60 -22.17 27.62 7.35
N ASN A 61 -21.59 26.49 6.99
CA ASN A 61 -20.39 26.40 6.15
C ASN A 61 -20.60 27.09 4.80
N GLY A 62 -19.74 28.09 4.51
CA GLY A 62 -19.75 28.80 3.24
C GLY A 62 -20.87 29.83 3.06
N ILE A 63 -21.74 30.04 4.06
CA ILE A 63 -22.74 31.11 4.02
C ILE A 63 -22.05 32.46 4.18
N SER A 64 -22.33 33.39 3.26
CA SER A 64 -21.66 34.69 3.16
C SER A 64 -22.55 35.91 3.35
N LYS A 65 -23.87 35.74 3.48
CA LYS A 65 -24.84 36.83 3.64
C LYS A 65 -25.99 36.42 4.55
N ILE A 66 -26.46 37.35 5.38
CA ILE A 66 -27.49 37.07 6.38
C ILE A 66 -28.82 36.69 5.73
N GLU A 67 -29.15 37.30 4.59
CA GLU A 67 -30.37 36.98 3.85
C GLU A 67 -30.34 35.52 3.36
N ASN A 68 -29.16 34.99 2.99
CA ASN A 68 -29.03 33.59 2.58
C ASN A 68 -29.27 32.64 3.76
N LEU A 69 -28.81 32.99 4.96
CA LEU A 69 -29.07 32.21 6.18
C LEU A 69 -30.57 32.21 6.50
N GLU A 70 -31.21 33.37 6.43
CA GLU A 70 -32.65 33.53 6.63
C GLU A 70 -33.46 32.71 5.62
N HIS A 71 -33.10 32.77 4.33
CA HIS A 71 -33.74 31.95 3.29
C HIS A 71 -33.55 30.45 3.54
N LEU A 72 -32.36 30.00 3.93
CA LEU A 72 -32.10 28.59 4.23
C LEU A 72 -32.92 28.11 5.43
N LEU A 73 -32.96 28.90 6.51
CA LEU A 73 -33.80 28.64 7.67
C LEU A 73 -35.27 28.53 7.26
N PHE A 74 -35.75 29.49 6.46
CA PHE A 74 -37.12 29.49 5.96
C PHE A 74 -37.43 28.23 5.14
N ILE A 75 -36.57 27.88 4.18
CA ILE A 75 -36.74 26.67 3.34
C ILE A 75 -36.82 25.41 4.19
N LYS A 76 -36.02 25.31 5.27
CA LYS A 76 -36.07 24.17 6.18
C LYS A 76 -37.32 24.14 7.05
N LEU A 77 -37.93 25.30 7.33
CA LEU A 77 -39.16 25.42 8.09
C LEU A 77 -40.42 25.23 7.24
N LEU A 78 -40.34 25.49 5.93
CA LEU A 78 -41.47 25.36 4.98
C LEU A 78 -42.27 24.06 5.07
N PRO A 79 -41.66 22.85 5.18
CA PRO A 79 -42.43 21.60 5.33
C PRO A 79 -43.36 21.58 6.55
N PHE A 80 -43.17 22.50 7.49
CA PHE A 80 -43.96 22.63 8.71
C PHE A 80 -44.90 23.85 8.70
N ILE A 81 -44.84 24.70 7.65
CA ILE A 81 -45.72 25.84 7.43
C ILE A 81 -46.80 25.42 6.42
N GLY A 82 -48.03 25.24 6.89
CA GLY A 82 -49.20 24.91 6.05
C GLY A 82 -49.53 23.41 5.99
N LYS A 83 -50.81 23.09 5.72
CA LYS A 83 -51.26 21.71 5.52
C LYS A 83 -50.54 21.14 4.30
N GLN A 84 -49.99 19.93 4.41
CA GLN A 84 -49.37 19.17 3.30
C GLN A 84 -50.31 18.96 2.08
N GLU A 85 -51.56 19.40 2.13
CA GLU A 85 -52.52 19.31 1.04
C GLU A 85 -52.61 20.58 0.17
N ASP A 86 -52.00 21.69 0.58
CA ASP A 86 -52.05 22.93 -0.19
C ASP A 86 -51.18 22.79 -1.45
N THR A 87 -51.80 22.80 -2.63
CA THR A 87 -51.14 22.60 -3.93
C THR A 87 -50.06 23.65 -4.20
N ARG A 88 -50.17 24.82 -3.56
CA ARG A 88 -49.20 25.92 -3.63
C ARG A 88 -47.89 25.62 -2.89
N THR A 89 -47.94 25.05 -1.69
CA THR A 89 -46.73 24.68 -0.93
C THR A 89 -46.02 23.50 -1.58
N LYS A 90 -46.76 22.53 -2.15
CA LYS A 90 -46.16 21.46 -2.98
C LYS A 90 -45.43 22.00 -4.20
N ASN A 91 -46.04 22.93 -4.94
CA ASN A 91 -45.42 23.56 -6.10
C ASN A 91 -44.20 24.41 -5.73
N LEU A 92 -44.23 25.09 -4.58
CA LEU A 92 -43.06 25.81 -4.05
C LEU A 92 -41.90 24.86 -3.75
N ILE A 93 -42.17 23.76 -3.05
CA ILE A 93 -41.16 22.78 -2.66
C ILE A 93 -40.54 22.12 -3.91
N THR A 94 -41.35 21.76 -4.92
CA THR A 94 -40.86 21.14 -6.16
C THR A 94 -40.03 22.10 -7.02
N LEU A 95 -40.42 23.38 -7.12
CA LEU A 95 -39.64 24.41 -7.81
C LEU A 95 -38.28 24.64 -7.14
N LEU A 96 -38.24 24.69 -5.81
CA LEU A 96 -37.00 24.86 -5.05
C LEU A 96 -36.06 23.66 -5.19
N THR A 97 -36.58 22.42 -5.17
CA THR A 97 -35.76 21.22 -5.41
C THR A 97 -35.16 21.17 -6.81
N ASN A 98 -35.87 21.67 -7.82
CA ASN A 98 -35.38 21.69 -9.21
C ASN A 98 -34.29 22.76 -9.43
N VAL A 99 -34.40 23.91 -8.78
CA VAL A 99 -33.39 24.99 -8.84
C VAL A 99 -32.11 24.62 -8.10
N LEU A 100 -32.21 23.87 -6.99
CA LEU A 100 -31.02 23.37 -6.28
C LEU A 100 -30.18 22.38 -7.10
N ASN A 101 -30.79 21.69 -8.07
CA ASN A 101 -30.10 20.75 -8.97
C ASN A 101 -29.48 21.41 -10.22
N GLN A 102 -29.79 22.67 -10.54
CA GLN A 102 -29.21 23.41 -11.68
C GLN A 102 -28.45 24.66 -11.20
N VAL A 103 -27.13 24.56 -11.12
CA VAL A 103 -26.24 25.63 -10.66
C VAL A 103 -26.15 26.74 -11.72
N SER A 104 -26.99 27.76 -11.61
CA SER A 104 -26.76 29.06 -12.25
C SER A 104 -26.87 30.19 -11.21
N LYS A 105 -25.73 30.84 -10.94
CA LYS A 105 -25.52 31.80 -9.83
C LYS A 105 -26.24 33.16 -10.02
N HIS A 106 -26.98 33.39 -11.10
CA HIS A 106 -27.64 34.68 -11.40
C HIS A 106 -29.16 34.69 -11.23
N TYR A 107 -29.83 33.55 -11.09
CA TYR A 107 -31.30 33.48 -10.98
C TYR A 107 -31.85 33.34 -9.55
N LEU A 108 -31.00 33.21 -8.53
CA LEU A 108 -31.43 32.85 -7.17
C LEU A 108 -32.09 33.99 -6.37
N LYS A 109 -31.66 35.25 -6.53
CA LYS A 109 -32.13 36.32 -5.62
C LYS A 109 -33.53 36.85 -5.92
N THR A 110 -33.87 36.98 -7.19
CA THR A 110 -35.13 37.61 -7.63
C THR A 110 -36.31 36.63 -7.54
N SER A 111 -36.09 35.35 -7.81
CA SER A 111 -37.15 34.34 -7.78
C SER A 111 -37.57 33.97 -6.35
N LEU A 112 -36.62 33.79 -5.42
CA LEU A 112 -36.92 33.31 -4.06
C LEU A 112 -37.67 34.32 -3.20
N THR A 113 -37.28 35.60 -3.27
CA THR A 113 -37.94 36.65 -2.48
C THR A 113 -39.40 36.86 -2.90
N ASP A 114 -39.69 36.84 -4.20
CA ASP A 114 -41.06 36.92 -4.72
C ASP A 114 -41.90 35.68 -4.38
N ILE A 115 -41.29 34.49 -4.36
CA ILE A 115 -41.92 33.23 -3.99
C ILE A 115 -42.27 33.15 -2.48
N PHE A 116 -41.54 33.87 -1.63
CA PHE A 116 -41.69 33.82 -0.17
C PHE A 116 -42.53 34.95 0.43
N LYS A 117 -42.90 35.97 -0.35
CA LYS A 117 -43.72 37.12 0.10
C LYS A 117 -45.08 36.74 0.69
N ASP A 118 -45.66 35.64 0.23
CA ASP A 118 -47.01 35.21 0.62
C ASP A 118 -47.03 34.20 1.79
N VAL A 119 -45.86 33.82 2.33
CA VAL A 119 -45.77 32.82 3.41
C VAL A 119 -45.35 33.49 4.71
N SER A 120 -46.31 33.70 5.62
CA SER A 120 -46.07 34.33 6.91
C SER A 120 -45.47 33.36 7.94
N ILE A 121 -44.17 33.49 8.18
CA ILE A 121 -43.40 32.78 9.22
C ILE A 121 -43.91 33.11 10.63
N ASP A 122 -44.49 34.28 10.84
CA ASP A 122 -44.97 34.71 12.16
C ASP A 122 -46.08 33.84 12.75
N SER A 123 -46.73 33.01 11.93
CA SER A 123 -47.71 32.02 12.37
C SER A 123 -47.08 30.75 12.97
N LEU A 124 -45.76 30.56 12.83
CA LEU A 124 -45.07 29.41 13.41
C LEU A 124 -44.88 29.58 14.92
N ASP A 125 -45.31 28.55 15.65
CA ASP A 125 -44.92 28.39 17.04
C ASP A 125 -43.50 27.82 17.14
N PHE A 126 -42.52 28.73 17.08
CA PHE A 126 -41.09 28.43 17.23
C PHE A 126 -40.74 27.70 18.53
N SER A 127 -41.59 27.77 19.57
CA SER A 127 -41.34 27.06 20.83
C SER A 127 -41.44 25.53 20.68
N SER A 128 -42.05 25.03 19.60
CA SER A 128 -42.15 23.60 19.28
C SER A 128 -40.96 23.05 18.46
N TYR A 129 -39.94 23.87 18.19
CA TYR A 129 -38.79 23.52 17.35
C TYR A 129 -37.48 23.52 18.13
N VAL A 130 -36.57 22.64 17.68
CA VAL A 130 -35.15 22.70 18.04
C VAL A 130 -34.34 22.89 16.75
N ILE A 131 -33.53 23.94 16.70
CA ILE A 131 -32.67 24.21 15.53
C ILE A 131 -31.21 23.99 15.91
N CYS A 132 -30.52 23.20 15.09
CA CYS A 132 -29.08 23.01 15.14
C CYS A 132 -28.41 23.84 14.05
N PHE A 133 -27.57 24.79 14.45
CA PHE A 133 -26.66 25.51 13.56
C PHE A 133 -25.27 24.90 13.66
N ASP A 134 -24.84 24.21 12.61
CA ASP A 134 -23.54 23.51 12.55
C ASP A 134 -22.47 24.34 11.84
N ASP A 135 -21.20 24.04 12.10
CA ASP A 135 -20.01 24.66 11.50
C ASP A 135 -19.93 26.20 11.66
N LEU A 136 -20.19 26.73 12.87
CA LEU A 136 -20.17 28.18 13.13
C LEU A 136 -18.88 28.86 12.64
N GLU A 137 -17.73 28.23 12.89
CA GLU A 137 -16.41 28.72 12.52
C GLU A 137 -16.14 28.72 11.00
N ARG A 138 -16.97 28.03 10.21
CA ARG A 138 -16.85 27.96 8.74
C ARG A 138 -17.79 28.91 8.01
N CYS A 139 -18.52 29.73 8.75
CA CYS A 139 -19.31 30.80 8.17
C CYS A 139 -18.38 31.87 7.57
N GLN A 140 -18.68 32.35 6.37
CA GLN A 140 -17.91 33.46 5.76
C GLN A 140 -18.35 34.82 6.33
N MET A 141 -19.47 34.86 7.04
CA MET A 141 -19.93 36.05 7.76
C MET A 141 -19.20 36.18 9.10
N PRO A 142 -19.07 37.41 9.63
CA PRO A 142 -18.62 37.59 11.00
C PRO A 142 -19.50 36.81 11.98
N VAL A 143 -18.89 36.03 12.86
CA VAL A 143 -19.59 35.17 13.84
C VAL A 143 -20.54 35.98 14.72
N LYS A 144 -20.19 37.24 15.00
CA LYS A 144 -21.06 38.17 15.73
C LYS A 144 -22.39 38.44 15.03
N GLU A 145 -22.41 38.54 13.71
CA GLU A 145 -23.63 38.74 12.93
C GLU A 145 -24.49 37.48 12.96
N VAL A 146 -23.87 36.30 12.82
CA VAL A 146 -24.56 34.99 12.91
C VAL A 146 -25.21 34.82 14.28
N LEU A 147 -24.46 35.05 15.36
CA LEU A 147 -24.98 34.93 16.73
C LEU A 147 -26.04 36.00 17.03
N GLY A 148 -25.88 37.21 16.50
CA GLY A 148 -26.92 38.25 16.59
C GLY A 148 -28.22 37.84 15.91
N PHE A 149 -28.15 37.22 14.73
CA PHE A 149 -29.31 36.65 14.05
C PHE A 149 -29.97 35.54 14.88
N ILE A 150 -29.18 34.59 15.39
CA ILE A 150 -29.70 33.49 16.23
C ILE A 150 -30.37 34.04 17.50
N ASN A 151 -29.76 35.04 18.14
CA ASN A 151 -30.29 35.66 19.36
C ASN A 151 -31.71 36.19 19.18
N ASN A 152 -32.03 36.78 18.02
CA ASN A 152 -33.36 37.32 17.76
C ASN A 152 -34.46 36.25 17.87
N TYR A 153 -34.18 35.01 17.45
CA TYR A 153 -35.13 33.90 17.57
C TYR A 153 -35.14 33.28 18.96
N VAL A 154 -33.96 33.15 19.58
CA VAL A 154 -33.82 32.58 20.91
C VAL A 154 -34.50 33.46 21.97
N GLU A 155 -34.21 34.76 21.98
CA GLU A 155 -34.69 35.73 22.98
C GLU A 155 -36.18 36.06 22.81
N HIS A 156 -36.62 36.35 21.58
CA HIS A 156 -37.98 36.83 21.33
C HIS A 156 -38.98 35.75 20.91
N LYS A 157 -38.52 34.65 20.29
CA LYS A 157 -39.39 33.57 19.81
C LYS A 157 -39.26 32.27 20.64
N LYS A 158 -38.48 32.30 21.74
CA LYS A 158 -38.26 31.18 22.68
C LYS A 158 -37.80 29.89 21.97
N LEU A 159 -37.06 30.04 20.87
CA LEU A 159 -36.60 28.94 20.04
C LEU A 159 -35.51 28.14 20.75
N LYS A 160 -35.70 26.83 20.91
CA LYS A 160 -34.63 25.95 21.38
C LYS A 160 -33.55 25.86 20.32
N THR A 161 -32.32 26.18 20.71
CA THR A 161 -31.21 26.27 19.76
C THR A 161 -29.98 25.59 20.32
N ILE A 162 -29.36 24.77 19.48
CA ILE A 162 -28.01 24.26 19.69
C ILE A 162 -27.10 24.75 18.57
N ILE A 163 -25.88 25.12 18.91
CA ILE A 163 -24.86 25.55 17.96
C ILE A 163 -23.71 24.57 18.09
N LEU A 164 -23.20 24.05 16.98
CA LEU A 164 -22.01 23.22 16.96
C LEU A 164 -20.85 24.06 16.42
N ALA A 165 -19.74 24.05 17.14
CA ALA A 165 -18.57 24.84 16.76
C ALA A 165 -17.26 24.15 17.14
N ASP A 166 -16.18 24.57 16.48
CA ASP A 166 -14.83 24.45 17.01
C ASP A 166 -14.33 25.85 17.36
N GLU A 167 -14.45 26.23 18.64
CA GLU A 167 -14.11 27.59 19.08
C GLU A 167 -12.64 27.95 18.82
N ASN A 168 -11.73 26.97 18.83
CA ASN A 168 -10.31 27.21 18.57
C ASN A 168 -10.03 27.58 17.10
N ASN A 169 -10.97 27.29 16.20
CA ASN A 169 -10.87 27.59 14.78
C ASN A 169 -11.70 28.82 14.36
N ILE A 170 -12.29 29.55 15.32
CA ILE A 170 -12.91 30.84 15.05
C ILE A 170 -11.79 31.88 14.82
N ASP A 171 -11.91 32.66 13.75
CA ASP A 171 -10.91 33.67 13.38
C ASP A 171 -10.75 34.72 14.50
N VAL A 172 -9.56 34.73 15.12
CA VAL A 172 -9.18 35.63 16.21
C VAL A 172 -9.19 37.11 15.83
N SER A 173 -9.19 37.43 14.53
CA SER A 173 -9.30 38.82 14.06
C SER A 173 -10.71 39.39 14.26
N GLN A 174 -11.72 38.54 14.44
CA GLN A 174 -13.11 38.94 14.64
C GLN A 174 -13.35 39.41 16.08
N LYS A 175 -13.32 40.74 16.29
CA LYS A 175 -13.59 41.33 17.61
C LYS A 175 -15.04 41.14 18.05
N GLY A 176 -15.22 40.83 19.33
CA GLY A 176 -16.53 40.83 20.00
C GLY A 176 -17.27 39.51 20.00
N TYR A 177 -16.61 38.40 19.64
CA TYR A 177 -17.14 37.04 19.80
C TYR A 177 -17.50 36.75 21.26
N ASP A 178 -16.60 37.01 22.22
CA ASP A 178 -16.85 36.71 23.64
C ASP A 178 -18.07 37.47 24.18
N ASN A 179 -18.21 38.74 23.83
CA ASN A 179 -19.34 39.58 24.29
C ASN A 179 -20.68 39.08 23.75
N ILE A 180 -20.76 38.72 22.47
CA ILE A 180 -22.01 38.19 21.91
C ILE A 180 -22.25 36.75 22.39
N LYS A 181 -21.20 35.96 22.60
CA LYS A 181 -21.29 34.61 23.17
C LYS A 181 -21.92 34.65 24.56
N GLU A 182 -21.45 35.54 25.45
CA GLU A 182 -22.03 35.73 26.78
C GLU A 182 -23.53 36.04 26.73
N LYS A 183 -23.95 36.85 25.75
CA LYS A 183 -25.37 37.21 25.58
C LYS A 183 -26.22 36.03 25.08
N VAL A 184 -25.71 35.25 24.12
CA VAL A 184 -26.51 34.25 23.38
C VAL A 184 -26.40 32.85 23.96
N ILE A 185 -25.24 32.48 24.48
CA ILE A 185 -24.92 31.12 24.91
C ILE A 185 -25.06 30.99 26.42
N GLY A 186 -26.02 30.20 26.87
CA GLY A 186 -26.23 29.95 28.30
C GLY A 186 -25.33 28.85 28.85
N ARG A 187 -24.96 27.87 28.02
CA ARG A 187 -24.03 26.79 28.38
C ARG A 187 -23.16 26.36 27.21
N VAL A 188 -21.89 26.11 27.52
CA VAL A 188 -20.92 25.48 26.62
C VAL A 188 -20.70 24.04 27.07
N LEU A 189 -20.94 23.10 26.17
CA LEU A 189 -20.77 21.66 26.37
C LEU A 189 -19.52 21.24 25.58
N ASN A 190 -18.42 20.96 26.27
CA ASN A 190 -17.18 20.52 25.63
C ASN A 190 -17.28 19.02 25.32
N PHE A 191 -17.46 18.72 24.04
CA PHE A 191 -17.63 17.39 23.50
C PHE A 191 -16.29 16.73 23.21
N GLU A 192 -16.09 15.56 23.80
CA GLU A 192 -15.00 14.64 23.47
C GLU A 192 -15.59 13.32 22.95
N LEU A 193 -14.93 12.75 21.94
CA LEU A 193 -15.39 11.53 21.31
C LEU A 193 -15.14 10.32 22.22
N ASN A 194 -16.20 9.58 22.55
CA ASN A 194 -16.05 8.23 23.09
C ASN A 194 -15.91 7.20 21.95
N ILE A 195 -14.67 6.78 21.67
CA ILE A 195 -14.37 5.84 20.58
C ILE A 195 -15.10 4.50 20.78
N ARG A 196 -15.26 4.02 22.02
CA ARG A 196 -15.94 2.76 22.32
C ARG A 196 -17.42 2.80 21.95
N GLU A 197 -18.08 3.95 22.11
CA GLU A 197 -19.49 4.11 21.76
C GLU A 197 -19.71 4.34 20.27
N ILE A 198 -18.75 5.01 19.60
CA ILE A 198 -18.92 5.43 18.21
C ILE A 198 -18.59 4.32 17.21
N LEU A 199 -17.58 3.50 17.50
CA LEU A 199 -17.00 2.57 16.55
C LEU A 199 -18.03 1.53 16.06
N PRO A 200 -18.86 0.92 16.92
CA PRO A 200 -19.96 0.05 16.48
C PRO A 200 -20.95 0.72 15.53
N GLN A 201 -21.19 2.04 15.70
CA GLN A 201 -22.09 2.78 14.83
C GLN A 201 -21.46 3.06 13.47
N LEU A 202 -20.15 3.32 13.42
CA LEU A 202 -19.42 3.46 12.16
C LEU A 202 -19.40 2.14 11.37
N PHE A 203 -19.28 1.00 12.07
CA PHE A 203 -19.27 -0.32 11.43
C PHE A 203 -20.56 -0.63 10.68
N LYS A 204 -21.72 -0.09 11.12
CA LYS A 204 -23.01 -0.29 10.43
C LYS A 204 -23.01 0.15 8.97
N LYS A 205 -22.07 1.02 8.57
CA LYS A 205 -21.85 1.38 7.15
C LYS A 205 -21.60 0.13 6.29
N TYR A 206 -20.91 -0.87 6.84
CA TYR A 206 -20.45 -2.08 6.15
C TYR A 206 -21.33 -3.31 6.38
N ASP A 207 -22.40 -3.19 7.19
CA ASP A 207 -23.33 -4.30 7.53
C ASP A 207 -24.05 -4.87 6.29
N LYS A 208 -24.25 -4.04 5.26
CA LYS A 208 -24.92 -4.45 4.02
C LYS A 208 -24.00 -5.21 3.06
N ASP A 209 -22.70 -5.25 3.32
CA ASP A 209 -21.74 -5.88 2.43
C ASP A 209 -21.64 -7.38 2.70
N LYS A 210 -21.97 -8.17 1.67
CA LYS A 210 -21.92 -9.64 1.73
C LYS A 210 -20.50 -10.23 1.78
N ASN A 211 -19.47 -9.38 1.81
CA ASN A 211 -18.08 -9.80 1.75
C ASN A 211 -17.57 -10.34 3.11
N GLY A 212 -18.26 -10.08 4.22
CA GLY A 212 -17.86 -10.50 5.57
C GLY A 212 -17.01 -9.49 6.34
N PHE A 213 -16.78 -8.30 5.77
CA PHE A 213 -15.95 -7.26 6.41
C PHE A 213 -16.55 -6.73 7.71
N TYR A 214 -17.87 -6.60 7.80
CA TYR A 214 -18.53 -6.21 9.05
C TYR A 214 -18.19 -7.17 10.21
N ASN A 215 -18.21 -8.48 9.96
CA ASN A 215 -17.86 -9.47 10.99
C ASN A 215 -16.38 -9.37 11.38
N PHE A 216 -15.50 -9.13 10.41
CA PHE A 216 -14.08 -8.85 10.68
C PHE A 216 -13.92 -7.64 11.61
N LEU A 217 -14.63 -6.54 11.36
CA LEU A 217 -14.57 -5.35 12.21
C LEU A 217 -15.04 -5.64 13.65
N ILE A 218 -16.10 -6.44 13.82
CA ILE A 218 -16.60 -6.84 15.14
C ILE A 218 -15.58 -7.73 15.87
N ILE A 219 -14.98 -8.71 15.20
CA ILE A 219 -13.97 -9.61 15.78
C ILE A 219 -12.75 -8.82 16.27
N HIS A 220 -12.28 -7.85 15.48
CA HIS A 220 -11.10 -7.06 15.79
C HIS A 220 -11.42 -5.72 16.48
N GLU A 221 -12.67 -5.50 16.91
CA GLU A 221 -13.09 -4.27 17.59
C GLU A 221 -12.18 -3.90 18.77
N PRO A 222 -11.79 -4.83 19.68
CA PRO A 222 -10.89 -4.51 20.78
C PRO A 222 -9.54 -3.96 20.29
N THR A 223 -8.94 -4.61 19.30
CA THR A 223 -7.65 -4.19 18.72
C THR A 223 -7.74 -2.81 18.08
N LEU A 224 -8.83 -2.53 17.36
CA LEU A 224 -9.07 -1.22 16.75
C LEU A 224 -9.24 -0.13 17.80
N ILE A 225 -10.00 -0.38 18.87
CA ILE A 225 -10.18 0.55 19.99
C ILE A 225 -8.85 0.81 20.70
N ASP A 226 -8.05 -0.23 20.94
CA ASP A 226 -6.76 -0.10 21.63
C ASP A 226 -5.81 0.79 20.84
N ILE A 227 -5.68 0.57 19.52
CA ILE A 227 -4.85 1.39 18.62
C ILE A 227 -5.34 2.85 18.62
N LEU A 228 -6.63 3.08 18.43
CA LEU A 228 -7.19 4.44 18.33
C LEU A 228 -7.06 5.21 19.64
N THR A 229 -7.24 4.53 20.78
CA THR A 229 -7.11 5.13 22.11
C THR A 229 -5.65 5.44 22.44
N GLU A 230 -4.73 4.51 22.17
CA GLU A 230 -3.29 4.70 22.42
C GLU A 230 -2.74 5.90 21.64
N TYR A 231 -3.10 6.02 20.36
CA TYR A 231 -2.63 7.12 19.52
C TYR A 231 -3.54 8.36 19.56
N LYS A 232 -4.49 8.41 20.51
CA LYS A 232 -5.43 9.52 20.72
C LYS A 232 -6.07 10.01 19.42
N GLN A 233 -6.49 9.07 18.58
CA GLN A 233 -7.14 9.40 17.32
C GLN A 233 -8.65 9.54 17.53
N ASP A 234 -9.08 10.78 17.73
CA ASP A 234 -10.46 11.18 17.97
C ASP A 234 -11.16 11.77 16.72
N ASN A 235 -10.44 11.87 15.60
CA ASN A 235 -10.98 12.41 14.37
C ASN A 235 -11.71 11.32 13.55
N LEU A 236 -13.04 11.37 13.54
CA LEU A 236 -13.90 10.43 12.82
C LEU A 236 -13.63 10.37 11.32
N ARG A 237 -13.10 11.43 10.69
CA ARG A 237 -12.74 11.41 9.27
C ARG A 237 -11.50 10.55 9.02
N VAL A 238 -10.55 10.59 9.95
CA VAL A 238 -9.34 9.75 9.91
C VAL A 238 -9.70 8.31 10.17
N ILE A 239 -10.53 8.05 11.19
CA ILE A 239 -11.05 6.70 11.50
C ILE A 239 -11.81 6.14 10.31
N SER A 240 -12.73 6.90 9.71
CA SER A 240 -13.50 6.44 8.53
C SER A 240 -12.59 6.14 7.35
N PHE A 241 -11.58 6.96 7.09
CA PHE A 241 -10.59 6.70 6.05
C PHE A 241 -9.82 5.42 6.32
N TYR A 242 -9.35 5.22 7.55
CA TYR A 242 -8.67 3.99 7.96
C TYR A 242 -9.54 2.74 7.74
N LEU A 243 -10.82 2.78 8.14
CA LEU A 243 -11.77 1.68 7.93
C LEU A 243 -12.01 1.41 6.44
N ASP A 244 -12.10 2.45 5.60
CA ASP A 244 -12.25 2.32 4.14
C ASP A 244 -11.00 1.68 3.49
N ILE A 245 -9.80 1.95 4.02
CA ILE A 245 -8.58 1.27 3.57
C ILE A 245 -8.60 -0.21 3.98
N LEU A 246 -8.98 -0.52 5.22
CA LEU A 246 -9.13 -1.91 5.68
C LEU A 246 -10.14 -2.69 4.83
N GLU A 247 -11.28 -2.08 4.51
CA GLU A 247 -12.30 -2.69 3.65
C GLU A 247 -11.72 -3.11 2.29
N ARG A 248 -10.90 -2.24 1.71
CA ARG A 248 -10.30 -2.45 0.38
C ARG A 248 -9.26 -3.56 0.37
N ILE A 249 -8.51 -3.73 1.45
CA ILE A 249 -7.49 -4.79 1.56
C ILE A 249 -8.06 -6.09 2.12
N PHE A 250 -9.19 -6.05 2.82
CA PHE A 250 -9.83 -7.21 3.45
C PHE A 250 -9.91 -8.50 2.60
N PRO A 251 -10.13 -8.46 1.26
CA PRO A 251 -10.15 -9.68 0.46
C PRO A 251 -8.87 -10.54 0.56
N VAL A 252 -7.73 -9.96 0.95
CA VAL A 252 -6.46 -10.70 1.13
C VAL A 252 -6.40 -11.47 2.46
N PHE A 253 -7.26 -11.17 3.43
CA PHE A 253 -7.20 -11.77 4.78
C PHE A 253 -7.70 -13.22 4.82
N LYS A 254 -8.23 -13.73 3.72
CA LYS A 254 -8.64 -15.13 3.63
C LYS A 254 -7.43 -16.05 3.84
N ASN A 255 -7.49 -16.89 4.87
CA ASN A 255 -6.43 -17.82 5.26
C ASN A 255 -5.12 -17.14 5.73
N VAL A 256 -5.19 -15.90 6.21
CA VAL A 256 -4.03 -15.24 6.83
C VAL A 256 -4.04 -15.50 8.33
N GLU A 257 -2.89 -15.88 8.90
CA GLU A 257 -2.75 -16.04 10.34
C GLU A 257 -2.98 -14.72 11.10
N GLU A 258 -3.58 -14.83 12.29
CA GLU A 258 -3.97 -13.69 13.15
C GLU A 258 -2.82 -12.72 13.40
N LYS A 259 -1.59 -13.22 13.57
CA LYS A 259 -0.41 -12.38 13.78
C LYS A 259 -0.21 -11.37 12.65
N TYR A 260 -0.31 -11.81 11.39
CA TYR A 260 -0.09 -10.95 10.23
C TYR A 260 -1.28 -10.01 10.00
N ILE A 261 -2.49 -10.44 10.35
CA ILE A 261 -3.68 -9.56 10.38
C ILE A 261 -3.43 -8.39 11.35
N GLN A 262 -2.93 -8.66 12.56
CA GLN A 262 -2.62 -7.61 13.53
C GLN A 262 -1.51 -6.67 13.06
N GLU A 263 -0.47 -7.20 12.40
CA GLU A 263 0.57 -6.37 11.76
C GLU A 263 -0.04 -5.41 10.72
N ILE A 264 -0.92 -5.93 9.86
CA ILE A 264 -1.58 -5.14 8.80
C ILE A 264 -2.52 -4.09 9.39
N ILE A 265 -3.33 -4.44 10.40
CA ILE A 265 -4.22 -3.51 11.10
C ILE A 265 -3.41 -2.34 11.67
N LEU A 266 -2.34 -2.64 12.43
CA LEU A 266 -1.48 -1.61 13.02
C LEU A 266 -0.83 -0.73 11.94
N PHE A 267 -0.19 -1.36 10.94
CA PHE A 267 0.52 -0.64 9.88
C PHE A 267 -0.43 0.27 9.09
N THR A 268 -1.62 -0.23 8.74
CA THR A 268 -2.63 0.54 8.02
C THR A 268 -3.09 1.75 8.84
N ALA A 269 -3.27 1.59 10.15
CA ALA A 269 -3.67 2.67 11.05
C ALA A 269 -2.63 3.78 11.11
N ILE A 270 -1.38 3.46 11.45
CA ILE A 270 -0.32 4.45 11.66
C ILE A 270 0.00 5.23 10.38
N ILE A 271 0.04 4.56 9.21
CA ILE A 271 0.26 5.25 7.93
C ILE A 271 -0.94 6.12 7.55
N SER A 272 -2.16 5.68 7.86
CA SER A 272 -3.37 6.52 7.67
C SER A 272 -3.32 7.78 8.53
N PHE A 273 -2.82 7.69 9.76
CA PHE A 273 -2.71 8.85 10.66
C PHE A 273 -1.66 9.84 10.17
N GLU A 274 -0.48 9.36 9.78
CA GLU A 274 0.58 10.21 9.21
C GLU A 274 0.12 10.93 7.95
N PHE A 275 -0.55 10.22 7.05
CA PHE A 275 -1.10 10.80 5.82
C PHE A 275 -2.16 11.86 6.11
N LYS A 276 -3.09 11.59 7.04
CA LYS A 276 -4.16 12.55 7.37
C LYS A 276 -3.71 13.74 8.23
N LYS A 277 -2.64 13.60 9.00
CA LYS A 277 -1.97 14.72 9.69
C LYS A 277 -1.15 15.59 8.73
N GLY A 278 -0.83 15.07 7.54
CA GLY A 278 -0.03 15.76 6.53
C GLY A 278 1.48 15.55 6.68
N ASN A 279 1.91 14.64 7.56
CA ASN A 279 3.33 14.25 7.71
C ASN A 279 3.82 13.43 6.52
N LEU A 280 2.92 12.64 5.92
CA LEU A 280 3.12 11.97 4.64
C LEU A 280 2.17 12.59 3.61
N ASN A 281 2.63 12.71 2.38
CA ASN A 281 1.83 13.21 1.27
C ASN A 281 1.91 12.26 0.06
N SER A 282 1.07 12.49 -0.95
CA SER A 282 0.97 11.61 -2.11
C SER A 282 2.26 11.52 -2.94
N SER A 283 3.19 12.48 -2.82
CA SER A 283 4.47 12.42 -3.53
C SER A 283 5.46 11.45 -2.89
N ASP A 284 5.25 11.09 -1.61
CA ASP A 284 6.12 10.19 -0.85
C ASP A 284 5.86 8.70 -1.13
N TYR A 285 4.92 8.34 -2.00
CA TYR A 285 4.46 6.96 -2.22
C TYR A 285 5.57 5.96 -2.66
N LYS A 286 6.70 6.48 -3.16
CA LYS A 286 7.91 5.72 -3.55
C LYS A 286 9.06 5.84 -2.56
N ASN A 287 8.99 6.79 -1.62
CA ASN A 287 10.05 7.05 -0.66
C ASN A 287 9.52 6.83 0.76
N PRO A 288 9.81 5.68 1.39
CA PRO A 288 9.38 5.39 2.75
C PRO A 288 10.07 6.23 3.83
N ASN A 289 11.03 7.09 3.49
CA ASN A 289 11.76 7.93 4.45
C ASN A 289 12.41 7.11 5.59
N GLY A 290 12.85 5.87 5.28
CA GLY A 290 13.54 4.96 6.18
C GLY A 290 12.66 4.15 7.15
N ILE A 291 11.33 4.25 7.06
CA ILE A 291 10.44 3.44 7.93
C ILE A 291 10.41 1.96 7.52
N ASP A 292 10.79 1.65 6.28
CA ASP A 292 10.93 0.30 5.73
C ASP A 292 12.13 -0.46 6.32
N GLU A 293 13.10 0.25 6.87
CA GLU A 293 14.28 -0.33 7.55
C GLU A 293 14.01 -0.65 9.04
N ILE A 294 12.87 -0.20 9.58
CA ILE A 294 12.54 -0.42 11.00
C ILE A 294 12.20 -1.90 11.24
N ASN A 295 12.92 -2.50 12.19
CA ASN A 295 12.73 -3.87 12.65
C ASN A 295 12.94 -3.97 14.17
N GLU A 296 12.78 -5.17 14.76
CA GLU A 296 12.92 -5.39 16.21
C GLU A 296 14.27 -4.94 16.80
N HIS A 297 15.33 -4.87 16.00
CA HIS A 297 16.66 -4.42 16.42
C HIS A 297 16.93 -2.93 16.16
N TYR A 298 15.96 -2.18 15.61
CA TYR A 298 16.13 -0.78 15.22
C TYR A 298 16.61 0.11 16.37
N TYR A 299 16.03 -0.05 17.57
CA TYR A 299 16.42 0.72 18.75
C TYR A 299 17.89 0.50 19.13
N SER A 300 18.31 -0.78 19.20
CA SER A 300 19.67 -1.14 19.57
C SER A 300 20.73 -0.71 18.54
N LEU A 301 20.38 -0.72 17.26
CA LEU A 301 21.29 -0.38 16.17
C LEU A 301 21.42 1.15 15.98
N ASN A 302 20.30 1.87 15.97
CA ASN A 302 20.26 3.25 15.49
C ASN A 302 20.01 4.30 16.59
N ILE A 303 19.21 3.98 17.61
CA ILE A 303 18.81 4.94 18.66
C ILE A 303 19.84 4.96 19.80
N ALA A 304 20.33 3.80 20.22
CA ALA A 304 21.36 3.69 21.27
C ALA A 304 22.71 4.31 20.89
N GLN A 305 23.04 4.39 19.59
CA GLN A 305 24.22 5.13 19.09
C GLN A 305 23.97 6.64 19.12
N THR A 306 22.79 7.09 18.67
CA THR A 306 22.43 8.51 18.63
C THR A 306 22.41 9.12 20.04
N ILE A 307 21.88 8.41 21.05
CA ILE A 307 21.87 8.85 22.46
C ILE A 307 23.29 9.02 23.01
N ARG A 308 24.18 8.06 22.73
CA ARG A 308 25.60 8.13 23.14
C ARG A 308 26.33 9.32 22.49
N GLU A 309 26.02 9.60 21.22
CA GLU A 309 26.60 10.73 20.47
C GLU A 309 26.02 12.09 20.91
N SER A 310 24.73 12.19 21.27
CA SER A 310 24.15 13.45 21.78
C SER A 310 24.76 13.90 23.11
N SER A 311 25.18 12.97 23.98
CA SER A 311 25.98 13.27 25.17
C SER A 311 27.39 13.80 24.87
N SER A 312 27.83 13.80 23.61
CA SER A 312 29.09 14.40 23.16
C SER A 312 28.94 15.82 22.57
N GLY A 313 27.77 16.43 22.69
CA GLY A 313 27.55 17.85 22.39
C GLY A 313 27.32 18.19 20.90
N LYS A 314 26.97 17.22 20.05
CA LYS A 314 26.49 17.46 18.68
C LYS A 314 24.98 17.21 18.62
N ASP A 315 24.19 18.28 18.50
CA ASP A 315 22.75 18.19 18.23
C ASP A 315 22.52 17.63 16.82
N LYS A 316 22.26 16.32 16.73
CA LYS A 316 21.82 15.68 15.48
C LYS A 316 20.31 15.84 15.36
N VAL A 317 19.84 16.37 14.23
CA VAL A 317 18.40 16.42 13.90
C VAL A 317 17.87 14.99 13.78
N LYS A 318 16.81 14.66 14.52
CA LYS A 318 16.17 13.34 14.45
C LYS A 318 15.68 13.07 13.03
N THR A 319 15.89 11.85 12.54
CA THR A 319 15.35 11.43 11.23
C THR A 319 13.84 11.20 11.34
N TYR A 320 13.14 11.20 10.19
CA TYR A 320 11.71 10.88 10.15
C TYR A 320 11.42 9.49 10.74
N ALA A 321 12.20 8.48 10.36
CA ALA A 321 12.07 7.11 10.90
C ALA A 321 12.27 7.02 12.42
N GLN A 322 13.17 7.83 13.00
CA GLN A 322 13.34 7.90 14.45
C GLN A 322 12.11 8.49 15.14
N GLY A 323 11.60 9.62 14.63
CA GLY A 323 10.38 10.23 15.16
C GLY A 323 9.17 9.30 15.01
N PHE A 324 9.07 8.57 13.89
CA PHE A 324 8.04 7.57 13.66
C PHE A 324 8.13 6.40 14.65
N TYR A 325 9.33 5.87 14.88
CA TYR A 325 9.55 4.80 15.86
C TYR A 325 9.14 5.22 17.27
N GLU A 326 9.61 6.37 17.74
CA GLU A 326 9.30 6.90 19.08
C GLU A 326 7.81 7.19 19.24
N THR A 327 7.13 7.64 18.19
CA THR A 327 5.70 7.98 18.25
C THR A 327 4.81 6.74 18.24
N TYR A 328 5.16 5.73 17.44
CA TYR A 328 4.24 4.62 17.15
C TYR A 328 4.71 3.25 17.63
N LEU A 329 6.01 2.97 17.65
CA LEU A 329 6.51 1.59 17.65
C LEU A 329 7.22 1.16 18.94
N GLU A 330 7.51 2.08 19.87
CA GLU A 330 8.23 1.75 21.11
C GLU A 330 7.61 0.56 21.86
N ASN A 331 6.29 0.50 21.97
CA ASN A 331 5.55 -0.59 22.62
C ASN A 331 4.96 -1.62 21.65
N ARG A 332 5.11 -1.42 20.33
CA ARG A 332 4.44 -2.22 19.29
C ARG A 332 5.36 -2.77 18.20
N ILE A 333 6.68 -2.68 18.39
CA ILE A 333 7.65 -3.09 17.38
C ILE A 333 7.49 -4.56 16.93
N LYS A 334 7.07 -5.46 17.83
CA LYS A 334 6.80 -6.87 17.52
C LYS A 334 5.60 -7.08 16.58
N ASN A 335 4.71 -6.11 16.52
CA ASN A 335 3.54 -6.09 15.66
C ASN A 335 3.75 -5.19 14.44
N TYR A 336 4.97 -4.70 14.21
CA TYR A 336 5.27 -3.85 13.05
C TYR A 336 5.94 -4.65 11.94
N PHE A 337 5.40 -4.50 10.74
CA PHE A 337 6.07 -4.86 9.51
C PHE A 337 5.71 -3.82 8.44
N TYR A 338 6.70 -3.42 7.64
CA TYR A 338 6.49 -2.50 6.55
C TYR A 338 5.86 -3.23 5.34
N TYR A 339 4.65 -2.85 4.95
CA TYR A 339 3.96 -3.37 3.77
C TYR A 339 3.98 -2.34 2.62
N PRO A 340 4.89 -2.47 1.64
CA PRO A 340 5.01 -1.51 0.54
C PRO A 340 3.69 -1.26 -0.19
N SER A 341 2.91 -2.32 -0.46
CA SER A 341 1.63 -2.22 -1.15
C SER A 341 0.61 -1.38 -0.37
N ILE A 342 0.56 -1.51 0.95
CA ILE A 342 -0.35 -0.71 1.80
C ILE A 342 0.14 0.73 1.89
N TYR A 343 1.44 0.94 2.06
CA TYR A 343 2.03 2.28 2.11
C TYR A 343 1.73 3.06 0.83
N SER A 344 2.05 2.50 -0.33
CA SER A 344 1.76 3.14 -1.62
C SER A 344 0.25 3.31 -1.82
N PHE A 345 -0.59 2.37 -1.36
CA PHE A 345 -2.04 2.49 -1.47
C PHE A 345 -2.59 3.69 -0.72
N ILE A 346 -2.22 3.88 0.56
CA ILE A 346 -2.74 4.98 1.37
C ILE A 346 -2.39 6.34 0.75
N LEU A 347 -1.16 6.46 0.20
CA LEU A 347 -0.64 7.72 -0.33
C LEU A 347 -1.11 8.02 -1.76
N SER A 348 -1.35 6.98 -2.57
CA SER A 348 -1.71 7.12 -4.01
C SER A 348 -3.19 6.85 -4.32
N GLY A 349 -3.90 6.11 -3.47
CA GLY A 349 -5.26 5.63 -3.68
C GLY A 349 -5.39 4.38 -4.57
N TYR A 350 -4.28 3.78 -5.04
CA TYR A 350 -4.28 2.58 -5.87
C TYR A 350 -3.62 1.39 -5.17
N ILE A 351 -4.25 0.21 -5.23
CA ILE A 351 -3.68 -1.04 -4.71
C ILE A 351 -3.84 -2.20 -5.70
N LYS A 352 -2.81 -3.02 -5.78
CA LYS A 352 -2.83 -4.31 -6.47
C LYS A 352 -2.76 -5.45 -5.45
N LEU A 353 -3.91 -6.08 -5.17
CA LEU A 353 -4.04 -7.08 -4.10
C LEU A 353 -3.12 -8.31 -4.26
N SER A 354 -2.71 -8.64 -5.48
CA SER A 354 -1.74 -9.73 -5.70
C SER A 354 -0.38 -9.44 -5.06
N ASP A 355 0.00 -8.17 -5.00
CA ASP A 355 1.32 -7.76 -4.52
C ASP A 355 1.33 -7.81 -2.99
N LEU A 356 0.25 -7.33 -2.34
CA LEU A 356 0.04 -7.50 -0.91
C LEU A 356 -0.03 -8.98 -0.50
N ASN A 357 -0.71 -9.83 -1.26
CA ASN A 357 -0.71 -11.28 -1.01
C ASN A 357 0.71 -11.87 -1.08
N ALA A 358 1.53 -11.45 -2.04
CA ALA A 358 2.91 -11.90 -2.15
C ALA A 358 3.78 -11.40 -1.00
N GLU A 359 3.56 -10.17 -0.52
CA GLU A 359 4.22 -9.61 0.67
C GLU A 359 3.87 -10.43 1.93
N ILE A 360 2.59 -10.73 2.15
CA ILE A 360 2.12 -11.54 3.27
C ILE A 360 2.69 -12.96 3.21
N ASN A 361 2.66 -13.61 2.04
CA ASN A 361 3.19 -14.98 1.90
C ASN A 361 4.68 -15.09 2.23
N LYS A 362 5.47 -14.04 1.96
CA LYS A 362 6.90 -13.97 2.35
C LYS A 362 7.11 -13.83 3.86
N ARG A 363 6.07 -13.48 4.63
CA ARG A 363 6.15 -13.38 6.10
C ARG A 363 6.11 -14.74 6.78
N TYR A 364 5.53 -15.75 6.13
CA TYR A 364 5.51 -17.10 6.67
C TYR A 364 6.93 -17.66 6.64
N PRO A 365 7.38 -18.35 7.71
CA PRO A 365 8.63 -19.09 7.66
C PRO A 365 8.57 -20.08 6.49
N GLU A 366 9.69 -20.28 5.80
CA GLU A 366 9.77 -21.31 4.76
C GLU A 366 9.29 -22.64 5.36
N ILE A 367 8.27 -23.24 4.75
CA ILE A 367 7.83 -24.58 5.11
C ILE A 367 8.96 -25.52 4.70
N ILE A 368 9.79 -25.93 5.68
CA ILE A 368 10.88 -26.86 5.45
C ILE A 368 10.24 -28.22 5.17
N SER A 369 10.33 -28.70 3.94
CA SER A 369 9.80 -30.02 3.54
C SER A 369 10.42 -31.14 4.36
N GLN A 370 9.70 -32.27 4.48
CA GLN A 370 10.19 -33.43 5.24
C GLN A 370 11.55 -33.90 4.72
N GLU A 371 11.78 -33.88 3.40
CA GLU A 371 13.07 -34.28 2.84
C GLU A 371 14.24 -33.40 3.33
N ILE A 372 14.03 -32.08 3.49
CA ILE A 372 15.04 -31.14 3.98
C ILE A 372 15.22 -31.30 5.50
N GLN A 373 14.14 -31.57 6.25
CA GLN A 373 14.25 -31.84 7.69
C GLN A 373 15.08 -33.10 7.95
N ASP A 374 14.80 -34.19 7.23
CA ASP A 374 15.50 -35.46 7.37
C ASP A 374 16.98 -35.33 6.96
N PHE A 375 17.23 -34.67 5.82
CA PHE A 375 18.58 -34.34 5.35
C PHE A 375 19.37 -33.56 6.41
N ARG A 376 18.79 -32.47 6.94
CA ARG A 376 19.48 -31.62 7.92
C ARG A 376 19.72 -32.35 9.23
N THR A 377 18.83 -33.25 9.63
CA THR A 377 18.93 -34.01 10.89
C THR A 377 20.00 -35.08 10.79
N LEU A 378 20.08 -35.79 9.66
CA LEU A 378 21.03 -36.88 9.43
C LEU A 378 22.42 -36.39 9.00
N LEU A 379 22.51 -35.45 8.06
CA LEU A 379 23.77 -35.11 7.39
C LEU A 379 24.55 -34.01 8.10
N ASN A 380 24.71 -34.16 9.40
CA ASN A 380 25.52 -33.27 10.24
C ASN A 380 26.19 -34.09 11.36
N TYR A 381 27.18 -33.52 12.05
CA TYR A 381 27.97 -34.25 13.05
C TYR A 381 27.15 -34.89 14.19
N LYS A 382 25.98 -34.33 14.51
CA LYS A 382 25.05 -34.79 15.56
C LYS A 382 24.27 -36.05 15.20
N PHE A 383 24.45 -36.64 14.01
CA PHE A 383 23.85 -37.95 13.72
C PHE A 383 24.22 -39.01 14.77
N ARG A 384 25.37 -38.84 15.44
CA ARG A 384 25.86 -39.68 16.55
C ARG A 384 24.99 -39.64 17.80
N GLU A 385 24.11 -38.64 17.91
CA GLU A 385 23.17 -38.47 19.02
C GLU A 385 21.81 -39.14 18.75
N LEU A 386 21.58 -39.62 17.51
CA LEU A 386 20.32 -40.25 17.11
C LEU A 386 20.17 -41.63 17.76
N SER A 387 18.93 -42.02 18.06
CA SER A 387 18.62 -43.40 18.41
C SER A 387 18.84 -44.32 17.21
N ASP A 388 19.08 -45.62 17.44
CA ASP A 388 19.26 -46.59 16.36
C ASP A 388 18.05 -46.63 15.39
N ASP A 389 16.84 -46.52 15.94
CA ASP A 389 15.60 -46.48 15.16
C ASP A 389 15.48 -45.20 14.32
N ASP A 390 15.81 -44.03 14.91
CA ASP A 390 15.79 -42.75 14.19
C ASP A 390 16.85 -42.70 13.10
N PHE A 391 18.08 -43.16 13.39
CA PHE A 391 19.16 -43.24 12.42
C PHE A 391 18.75 -44.11 11.23
N LYS A 392 18.24 -45.32 11.49
CA LYS A 392 17.77 -46.24 10.43
C LYS A 392 16.63 -45.67 9.60
N LYS A 393 15.68 -44.98 10.25
CA LYS A 393 14.55 -44.34 9.55
C LYS A 393 15.05 -43.18 8.66
N LEU A 394 15.95 -42.35 9.19
CA LEU A 394 16.49 -41.19 8.48
C LEU A 394 17.40 -41.59 7.33
N THR A 395 18.27 -42.60 7.48
CA THR A 395 19.11 -43.09 6.38
C THR A 395 18.26 -43.62 5.23
N TRP A 396 17.23 -44.41 5.52
CA TRP A 396 16.28 -44.87 4.51
C TRP A 396 15.56 -43.71 3.83
N SER A 397 15.08 -42.73 4.62
CA SER A 397 14.35 -41.57 4.11
C SER A 397 15.20 -40.72 3.17
N VAL A 398 16.43 -40.37 3.59
CA VAL A 398 17.35 -39.55 2.79
C VAL A 398 17.77 -40.29 1.51
N LEU A 399 18.08 -41.59 1.55
CA LEU A 399 18.37 -42.34 0.33
C LEU A 399 17.18 -42.43 -0.61
N ASN A 400 15.97 -42.61 -0.08
CA ASN A 400 14.77 -42.67 -0.91
C ASN A 400 14.50 -41.32 -1.59
N PHE A 401 14.59 -40.21 -0.86
CA PHE A 401 14.44 -38.87 -1.44
C PHE A 401 15.56 -38.51 -2.41
N ALA A 402 16.79 -38.97 -2.16
CA ALA A 402 17.90 -38.85 -3.12
C ALA A 402 17.59 -39.63 -4.40
N LYS A 403 17.14 -40.88 -4.29
CA LYS A 403 16.74 -41.68 -5.45
C LYS A 403 15.61 -41.03 -6.26
N GLU A 404 14.66 -40.38 -5.60
CA GLU A 404 13.56 -39.66 -6.23
C GLU A 404 13.96 -38.30 -6.85
N GLY A 405 15.21 -37.87 -6.73
CA GLY A 405 15.67 -36.61 -7.31
C GLY A 405 15.21 -35.36 -6.54
N LYS A 406 14.82 -35.49 -5.26
CA LYS A 406 14.22 -34.39 -4.48
C LYS A 406 15.23 -33.32 -4.06
N TYR A 407 16.49 -33.69 -3.85
CA TYR A 407 17.56 -32.77 -3.43
C TYR A 407 18.24 -32.03 -4.57
N THR A 408 18.72 -30.81 -4.33
CA THR A 408 19.42 -30.03 -5.36
C THR A 408 20.65 -30.80 -5.84
N ILE A 409 21.16 -30.51 -7.04
CA ILE A 409 22.35 -31.19 -7.57
C ILE A 409 23.56 -31.09 -6.63
N TYR A 410 23.64 -30.03 -5.82
CA TYR A 410 24.74 -29.78 -4.89
C TYR A 410 24.66 -30.64 -3.63
N ASP A 411 23.44 -30.90 -3.14
CA ASP A 411 23.19 -31.69 -1.94
C ASP A 411 23.72 -33.13 -2.08
N TYR A 412 23.77 -33.66 -3.31
CA TYR A 412 24.33 -35.00 -3.59
C TYR A 412 25.79 -35.15 -3.19
N VAL A 413 26.57 -34.07 -3.17
CA VAL A 413 27.97 -34.14 -2.71
C VAL A 413 28.00 -34.37 -1.20
N GLN A 414 27.13 -33.71 -0.43
CA GLN A 414 27.01 -33.92 1.00
C GLN A 414 26.43 -35.31 1.33
N ILE A 415 25.43 -35.75 0.56
CA ILE A 415 24.88 -37.11 0.69
C ILE A 415 25.98 -38.14 0.42
N ALA A 416 26.74 -38.00 -0.68
CA ALA A 416 27.86 -38.87 -0.99
C ALA A 416 28.88 -38.93 0.16
N ASN A 417 29.27 -37.77 0.69
CA ASN A 417 30.25 -37.69 1.78
C ASN A 417 29.81 -38.49 3.02
N PHE A 418 28.57 -38.28 3.49
CA PHE A 418 28.07 -38.98 4.67
C PHE A 418 27.76 -40.46 4.42
N PHE A 419 27.17 -40.81 3.28
CA PHE A 419 26.77 -42.20 3.01
C PHE A 419 27.96 -43.10 2.70
N TYR A 420 28.99 -42.62 2.00
CA TYR A 420 30.25 -43.38 1.88
C TYR A 420 30.91 -43.55 3.25
N PHE A 421 30.94 -42.50 4.08
CA PHE A 421 31.42 -42.62 5.45
C PHE A 421 30.62 -43.65 6.27
N PHE A 422 29.29 -43.66 6.15
CA PHE A 422 28.43 -44.63 6.85
C PHE A 422 28.71 -46.07 6.41
N SER A 423 28.85 -46.31 5.10
CA SER A 423 29.18 -47.62 4.53
C SER A 423 30.56 -48.10 4.97
N GLU A 424 31.59 -47.25 4.85
CA GLU A 424 32.97 -47.58 5.24
C GLU A 424 33.12 -47.92 6.74
N ASN A 425 32.25 -47.37 7.59
CA ASN A 425 32.23 -47.63 9.03
C ASN A 425 31.18 -48.67 9.46
N ASN A 426 30.56 -49.40 8.52
CA ASN A 426 29.53 -50.41 8.78
C ASN A 426 28.32 -49.89 9.58
N LEU A 427 27.95 -48.62 9.39
CA LEU A 427 26.77 -48.00 10.02
C LEU A 427 25.48 -48.27 9.24
N ILE A 428 25.60 -48.63 7.96
CA ILE A 428 24.51 -49.00 7.06
C ILE A 428 24.84 -50.31 6.34
N VAL A 429 23.82 -50.93 5.71
CA VAL A 429 23.98 -52.22 5.01
C VAL A 429 24.35 -52.05 3.54
N GLU A 430 24.03 -50.89 2.97
CA GLU A 430 24.30 -50.53 1.59
C GLU A 430 25.79 -50.34 1.34
N SER A 431 26.30 -50.96 0.29
CA SER A 431 27.69 -50.84 -0.16
C SER A 431 27.94 -49.52 -0.91
N ASN A 432 29.22 -49.11 -1.02
CA ASN A 432 29.60 -47.93 -1.81
C ASN A 432 29.11 -48.02 -3.27
N GLU A 433 29.09 -49.21 -3.88
CA GLU A 433 28.57 -49.40 -5.24
C GLU A 433 27.06 -49.15 -5.33
N GLU A 434 26.28 -49.63 -4.37
CA GLU A 434 24.83 -49.42 -4.30
C GLU A 434 24.48 -47.95 -4.07
N ILE A 435 25.21 -47.29 -3.15
CA ILE A 435 25.06 -45.86 -2.87
C ILE A 435 25.37 -45.06 -4.13
N ASN A 436 26.51 -45.32 -4.78
CA ASN A 436 26.91 -44.59 -5.99
C ASN A 436 25.85 -44.71 -7.09
N LYS A 437 25.32 -45.93 -7.33
CA LYS A 437 24.25 -46.15 -8.30
C LYS A 437 23.00 -45.33 -7.98
N LEU A 438 22.55 -45.33 -6.72
CA LEU A 438 21.39 -44.56 -6.28
C LEU A 438 21.58 -43.05 -6.46
N LEU A 439 22.76 -42.53 -6.12
CA LEU A 439 23.06 -41.11 -6.27
C LEU A 439 23.10 -40.69 -7.74
N LEU A 440 23.64 -41.52 -8.63
CA LEU A 440 23.65 -41.24 -10.08
C LEU A 440 22.24 -41.26 -10.68
N GLU A 441 21.39 -42.21 -10.27
CA GLU A 441 19.97 -42.24 -10.68
C GLU A 441 19.24 -40.97 -10.21
N GLY A 442 19.43 -40.59 -8.95
CA GLY A 442 18.85 -39.37 -8.37
C GLY A 442 19.35 -38.09 -9.03
N LEU A 443 20.64 -38.00 -9.32
CA LEU A 443 21.27 -36.86 -9.99
C LEU A 443 20.71 -36.65 -11.41
N ASP A 444 20.47 -37.73 -12.15
CA ASP A 444 19.88 -37.64 -13.49
C ASP A 444 18.45 -37.07 -13.44
N ILE A 445 17.67 -37.47 -12.43
CA ILE A 445 16.34 -36.89 -12.18
C ILE A 445 16.47 -35.42 -11.73
N ALA A 446 17.35 -35.11 -10.78
CA ALA A 446 17.55 -33.76 -10.25
C ALA A 446 18.00 -32.78 -11.34
N LYS A 447 18.85 -33.22 -12.29
CA LYS A 447 19.30 -32.46 -13.46
C LYS A 447 18.13 -31.93 -14.29
N SER A 448 17.04 -32.69 -14.42
CA SER A 448 15.87 -32.30 -15.21
C SER A 448 15.17 -31.03 -14.68
N ARG A 449 15.34 -30.69 -13.39
CA ARG A 449 14.77 -29.49 -12.76
C ARG A 449 15.47 -28.19 -13.19
N LYS A 450 16.66 -28.27 -13.78
CA LYS A 450 17.46 -27.12 -14.26
C LYS A 450 17.74 -26.05 -13.18
N GLU A 451 17.82 -26.46 -11.91
CA GLU A 451 18.14 -25.59 -10.77
C GLU A 451 19.66 -25.46 -10.60
N ILE A 452 20.18 -24.22 -10.64
CA ILE A 452 21.61 -23.94 -10.45
C ILE A 452 21.84 -22.73 -9.54
N ASN A 453 22.96 -22.75 -8.81
CA ASN A 453 23.44 -21.70 -7.93
C ASN A 453 24.98 -21.60 -7.99
N ASP A 454 25.49 -20.56 -8.65
CA ASP A 454 26.92 -20.32 -8.86
C ASP A 454 27.69 -20.26 -7.54
N LYS A 455 27.16 -19.54 -6.53
CA LYS A 455 27.82 -19.38 -5.23
C LYS A 455 27.99 -20.70 -4.50
N VAL A 456 26.99 -21.57 -4.60
CA VAL A 456 27.03 -22.90 -3.96
C VAL A 456 28.08 -23.77 -4.65
N LEU A 457 28.16 -23.74 -5.98
CA LEU A 457 29.19 -24.47 -6.71
C LEU A 457 30.60 -23.96 -6.36
N ASP A 458 30.82 -22.64 -6.38
CA ASP A 458 32.12 -22.04 -6.04
C ASP A 458 32.59 -22.47 -4.65
N ASN A 459 31.71 -22.35 -3.65
CA ASN A 459 31.97 -22.81 -2.28
C ASN A 459 32.30 -24.30 -2.25
N LEU A 460 31.58 -25.11 -3.02
CA LEU A 460 31.76 -26.55 -3.06
C LEU A 460 33.12 -26.92 -3.68
N LEU A 461 33.56 -26.22 -4.74
CA LEU A 461 34.84 -26.42 -5.40
C LEU A 461 36.04 -25.89 -4.60
N HIS A 462 35.84 -24.94 -3.69
CA HIS A 462 36.90 -24.37 -2.86
C HIS A 462 37.52 -25.33 -1.85
N PHE A 463 36.80 -26.36 -1.40
CA PHE A 463 37.29 -27.34 -0.43
C PHE A 463 37.68 -28.65 -1.14
N GLY A 464 38.80 -29.27 -0.74
CA GLY A 464 39.17 -30.62 -1.21
C GLY A 464 38.35 -31.70 -0.50
N ASP A 465 38.20 -32.86 -1.13
CA ASP A 465 37.55 -34.04 -0.55
C ASP A 465 38.59 -35.16 -0.37
N ASP A 466 38.65 -35.76 0.83
CA ASP A 466 39.60 -36.84 1.13
C ASP A 466 39.19 -38.18 0.49
N ASN A 467 37.91 -38.36 0.15
CA ASN A 467 37.37 -39.57 -0.46
C ASN A 467 37.29 -39.43 -2.01
N PRO A 468 37.99 -40.27 -2.79
CA PRO A 468 37.98 -40.22 -4.26
C PRO A 468 36.58 -40.35 -4.90
N GLU A 469 35.67 -41.11 -4.29
CA GLU A 469 34.32 -41.28 -4.80
C GLU A 469 33.48 -40.00 -4.63
N VAL A 470 33.70 -39.23 -3.56
CA VAL A 470 33.08 -37.91 -3.38
C VAL A 470 33.59 -36.93 -4.44
N THR A 471 34.90 -36.93 -4.71
CA THR A 471 35.50 -36.12 -5.77
C THR A 471 34.87 -36.42 -7.14
N ARG A 472 34.55 -37.68 -7.41
CA ARG A 472 33.88 -38.09 -8.65
C ARG A 472 32.46 -37.55 -8.74
N ILE A 473 31.66 -37.65 -7.68
CA ILE A 473 30.30 -37.08 -7.64
C ILE A 473 30.34 -35.57 -7.84
N LYS A 474 31.28 -34.89 -7.18
CA LYS A 474 31.50 -33.44 -7.32
C LYS A 474 31.81 -33.01 -8.75
N ALA A 475 32.68 -33.73 -9.45
CA ALA A 475 32.95 -33.47 -10.87
C ALA A 475 31.72 -33.67 -11.76
N ILE A 476 30.85 -34.65 -11.44
CA ILE A 476 29.58 -34.85 -12.16
C ILE A 476 28.64 -33.66 -11.92
N VAL A 477 28.51 -33.19 -10.67
CA VAL A 477 27.68 -32.02 -10.32
C VAL A 477 28.17 -30.76 -11.03
N GLU A 478 29.48 -30.53 -11.09
CA GLU A 478 30.09 -29.42 -11.85
C GLU A 478 29.71 -29.48 -13.33
N ASN A 479 29.86 -30.64 -13.97
CA ASN A 479 29.49 -30.83 -15.38
C ASN A 479 28.00 -30.59 -15.61
N ILE A 480 27.12 -31.13 -14.74
CA ILE A 480 25.67 -30.91 -14.82
C ILE A 480 25.35 -29.42 -14.72
N HIS A 481 25.97 -28.72 -13.78
CA HIS A 481 25.79 -27.27 -13.61
C HIS A 481 26.17 -26.50 -14.89
N LEU A 482 27.35 -26.78 -15.45
CA LEU A 482 27.84 -26.12 -16.66
C LEU A 482 26.94 -26.40 -17.87
N GLU A 483 26.44 -27.63 -18.01
CA GLU A 483 25.49 -28.00 -19.05
C GLU A 483 24.15 -27.25 -18.92
N ILE A 484 23.58 -27.20 -17.72
CA ILE A 484 22.32 -26.47 -17.47
C ILE A 484 22.53 -24.98 -17.74
N LYS A 485 23.62 -24.40 -17.23
CA LYS A 485 23.97 -22.99 -17.39
C LYS A 485 24.11 -22.61 -18.87
N LYS A 486 24.82 -23.43 -19.65
CA LYS A 486 24.90 -23.29 -21.11
C LYS A 486 23.53 -23.35 -21.78
N GLY A 487 22.66 -24.29 -21.35
CA GLY A 487 21.29 -24.40 -21.85
C GLY A 487 20.45 -23.15 -21.57
N GLN A 488 20.54 -22.57 -20.37
CA GLN A 488 19.84 -21.34 -20.01
C GLN A 488 20.29 -20.15 -20.88
N TYR A 489 21.57 -20.05 -21.20
CA TYR A 489 22.07 -18.99 -22.11
C TYR A 489 21.59 -19.15 -23.55
N ILE A 490 21.43 -20.38 -24.03
CA ILE A 490 20.80 -20.66 -25.34
C ILE A 490 19.32 -20.24 -25.31
N ASP A 491 18.58 -20.56 -24.24
CA ASP A 491 17.18 -20.18 -24.09
C ASP A 491 17.01 -18.64 -24.04
N ASP A 492 17.90 -17.93 -23.34
CA ASP A 492 17.91 -16.46 -23.31
C ASP A 492 18.25 -15.85 -24.67
N SER A 493 19.20 -16.45 -25.41
CA SER A 493 19.50 -16.08 -26.80
C SER A 493 18.27 -16.23 -27.71
N ASN A 494 17.50 -17.30 -27.53
CA ASN A 494 16.24 -17.50 -28.26
C ASN A 494 15.16 -16.49 -27.88
N LYS A 495 15.08 -16.08 -26.60
CA LYS A 495 14.15 -15.01 -26.16
C LYS A 495 14.48 -13.67 -26.81
N LEU A 496 15.76 -13.33 -26.94
CA LEU A 496 16.20 -12.13 -27.65
C LEU A 496 15.72 -12.12 -29.11
N ILE A 497 15.91 -13.21 -29.84
CA ILE A 497 15.44 -13.33 -31.22
C ILE A 497 13.90 -13.22 -31.27
N ASN A 498 13.20 -13.90 -30.37
CA ASN A 498 11.74 -13.88 -30.32
C ASN A 498 11.15 -12.50 -30.00
N SER A 499 11.77 -11.70 -29.13
CA SER A 499 11.30 -10.34 -28.85
C SER A 499 11.44 -9.44 -30.07
N ILE A 500 12.49 -9.63 -30.87
CA ILE A 500 12.67 -8.95 -32.16
C ILE A 500 11.59 -9.37 -33.16
N ILE A 501 11.35 -10.67 -33.34
CA ILE A 501 10.33 -11.20 -34.27
C ILE A 501 8.93 -10.67 -33.90
N LYS A 502 8.58 -10.70 -32.61
CA LYS A 502 7.25 -10.31 -32.11
C LYS A 502 7.05 -8.80 -32.00
N ASN A 503 8.09 -7.98 -32.24
CA ASN A 503 8.06 -6.53 -31.97
C ASN A 503 7.72 -6.21 -30.51
N ASP A 504 8.21 -7.02 -29.57
CA ASP A 504 8.01 -6.80 -28.14
C ASP A 504 9.12 -5.89 -27.59
N GLU A 505 8.82 -4.60 -27.51
CA GLU A 505 9.75 -3.55 -27.11
C GLU A 505 10.16 -3.70 -25.64
N PHE A 506 9.20 -3.96 -24.76
CA PHE A 506 9.44 -4.09 -23.33
C PHE A 506 10.28 -5.33 -23.02
N ALA A 507 10.00 -6.46 -23.66
CA ALA A 507 10.81 -7.65 -23.51
C ALA A 507 12.24 -7.43 -24.02
N LEU A 508 12.41 -6.73 -25.15
CA LEU A 508 13.73 -6.43 -25.69
C LEU A 508 14.55 -5.54 -24.74
N GLU A 509 13.97 -4.45 -24.23
CA GLU A 509 14.62 -3.57 -23.25
C GLU A 509 14.98 -4.32 -21.97
N SER A 510 14.05 -5.11 -21.42
CA SER A 510 14.27 -5.88 -20.20
C SER A 510 15.41 -6.90 -20.35
N ILE A 511 15.56 -7.54 -21.52
CA ILE A 511 16.67 -8.47 -21.80
C ILE A 511 18.02 -7.72 -21.77
N PHE A 512 18.11 -6.58 -22.45
CA PHE A 512 19.35 -5.80 -22.49
C PHE A 512 19.73 -5.22 -21.13
N GLU A 513 18.75 -4.80 -20.33
CA GLU A 513 18.99 -4.30 -18.98
C GLU A 513 19.51 -5.40 -18.05
N LYS A 514 18.87 -6.57 -18.05
CA LYS A 514 19.28 -7.72 -17.23
C LYS A 514 20.66 -8.25 -17.61
N GLN A 515 20.96 -8.31 -18.90
CA GLN A 515 22.20 -8.88 -19.42
C GLN A 515 23.25 -7.81 -19.76
N LYS A 516 23.12 -6.58 -19.25
CA LYS A 516 23.90 -5.40 -19.68
C LYS A 516 25.42 -5.61 -19.74
N TYR A 517 25.96 -6.36 -18.79
CA TYR A 517 27.40 -6.65 -18.66
C TYR A 517 27.74 -8.13 -18.83
N SER A 518 26.78 -8.95 -19.27
CA SER A 518 26.96 -10.38 -19.45
C SER A 518 27.45 -10.68 -20.86
N LYS A 519 28.54 -11.45 -20.97
CA LYS A 519 29.08 -11.91 -22.26
C LYS A 519 28.20 -12.96 -22.93
N GLU A 520 27.24 -13.50 -22.18
CA GLU A 520 26.43 -14.63 -22.62
C GLU A 520 25.24 -14.21 -23.51
N LEU A 521 24.95 -12.90 -23.62
CA LEU A 521 23.84 -12.40 -24.44
C LEU A 521 24.00 -12.74 -25.93
N PHE A 522 25.18 -12.58 -26.52
CA PHE A 522 25.41 -12.89 -27.94
C PHE A 522 26.29 -14.11 -28.19
N GLN A 523 26.95 -14.65 -27.15
CA GLN A 523 27.83 -15.82 -27.27
C GLN A 523 27.14 -17.05 -27.89
N TYR A 524 25.85 -17.25 -27.60
CA TYR A 524 25.08 -18.41 -28.08
C TYR A 524 23.98 -18.04 -29.09
N VAL A 525 23.96 -16.80 -29.57
CA VAL A 525 22.95 -16.33 -30.52
C VAL A 525 23.24 -16.88 -31.92
N ASN A 526 22.25 -17.53 -32.52
CA ASN A 526 22.34 -17.94 -33.91
C ASN A 526 22.29 -16.71 -34.83
N SER A 527 23.43 -16.33 -35.39
CA SER A 527 23.59 -15.13 -36.22
C SER A 527 22.71 -15.11 -37.46
N LYS A 528 22.38 -16.28 -38.03
CA LYS A 528 21.46 -16.39 -39.17
C LYS A 528 20.02 -16.08 -38.77
N LEU A 529 19.54 -16.68 -37.68
CA LEU A 529 18.19 -16.42 -37.15
C LEU A 529 18.03 -14.97 -36.69
N LEU A 530 19.06 -14.40 -36.04
CA LEU A 530 19.06 -12.99 -35.66
C LEU A 530 18.94 -12.07 -36.89
N PHE A 531 19.70 -12.36 -37.94
CA PHE A 531 19.61 -11.61 -39.20
C PHE A 531 18.22 -11.73 -39.85
N GLU A 532 17.65 -12.93 -39.91
CA GLU A 532 16.29 -13.16 -40.41
C GLU A 532 15.24 -12.38 -39.59
N ALA A 533 15.36 -12.37 -38.25
CA ALA A 533 14.50 -11.60 -37.37
C ALA A 533 14.58 -10.09 -37.64
N ILE A 534 15.79 -9.53 -37.76
CA ILE A 534 16.02 -8.11 -38.03
C ILE A 534 15.47 -7.70 -39.40
N THR A 535 15.62 -8.55 -40.42
CA THR A 535 15.14 -8.25 -41.78
C THR A 535 13.62 -8.34 -41.92
N GLN A 536 12.91 -8.98 -40.97
CA GLN A 536 11.46 -9.14 -40.99
C GLN A 536 10.72 -8.24 -39.98
N THR A 537 11.41 -7.70 -38.96
CA THR A 537 10.78 -6.90 -37.89
C THR A 537 10.41 -5.47 -38.32
N SER A 538 9.67 -4.74 -37.47
CA SER A 538 9.23 -3.37 -37.75
C SER A 538 10.38 -2.35 -37.69
N ASN A 539 10.19 -1.20 -38.34
CA ASN A 539 11.15 -0.10 -38.29
C ASN A 539 11.43 0.39 -36.87
N LYS A 540 10.39 0.46 -36.03
CA LYS A 540 10.51 0.87 -34.62
C LYS A 540 11.39 -0.12 -33.84
N GLN A 541 11.20 -1.42 -34.05
CA GLN A 541 12.01 -2.44 -33.39
C GLN A 541 13.48 -2.40 -33.84
N ILE A 542 13.76 -2.16 -35.13
CA ILE A 542 15.13 -1.96 -35.64
C ILE A 542 15.78 -0.76 -34.94
N PHE A 543 15.05 0.36 -34.82
CA PHE A 543 15.54 1.54 -34.12
C PHE A 543 15.87 1.24 -32.65
N ASN A 544 14.93 0.64 -31.90
CA ASN A 544 15.12 0.29 -30.50
C ASN A 544 16.30 -0.66 -30.29
N PHE A 545 16.42 -1.71 -31.11
CA PHE A 545 17.55 -2.64 -31.05
C PHE A 545 18.89 -1.93 -31.30
N THR A 546 18.92 -0.99 -32.25
CA THR A 546 20.12 -0.20 -32.56
C THR A 546 20.54 0.67 -31.38
N GLU A 547 19.60 1.35 -30.73
CA GLU A 547 19.87 2.20 -29.55
C GLU A 547 20.35 1.38 -28.35
N LEU A 548 19.76 0.20 -28.13
CA LEU A 548 20.16 -0.71 -27.06
C LEU A 548 21.60 -1.25 -27.27
N LEU A 549 21.96 -1.60 -28.51
CA LEU A 549 23.34 -1.94 -28.86
C LEU A 549 24.30 -0.77 -28.60
N ASN A 550 23.97 0.44 -29.06
CA ASN A 550 24.79 1.62 -28.81
C ASN A 550 25.00 1.87 -27.31
N SER A 551 23.96 1.70 -26.50
CA SER A 551 24.02 1.86 -25.04
C SER A 551 24.92 0.82 -24.38
N ARG A 552 24.78 -0.46 -24.76
CA ARG A 552 25.53 -1.59 -24.21
C ARG A 552 27.04 -1.46 -24.43
N TYR A 553 27.47 -1.04 -25.62
CA TYR A 553 28.89 -0.98 -25.98
C TYR A 553 29.54 0.41 -25.81
N LYS A 554 28.92 1.33 -25.06
CA LYS A 554 29.40 2.71 -24.88
C LYS A 554 30.67 2.83 -24.04
N SER A 555 30.93 1.89 -23.14
CA SER A 555 32.05 1.96 -22.17
C SER A 555 33.42 1.85 -22.85
N LYS A 556 34.42 2.58 -22.35
CA LYS A 556 35.76 2.69 -22.98
C LYS A 556 36.55 1.39 -23.06
N ASN A 557 36.36 0.47 -22.13
CA ASN A 557 37.09 -0.79 -22.04
C ASN A 557 36.17 -2.02 -22.22
N ILE A 558 35.07 -1.86 -22.96
CA ILE A 558 34.05 -2.91 -23.06
C ILE A 558 34.56 -4.20 -23.71
N GLY A 559 35.60 -4.13 -24.54
CA GLY A 559 36.24 -5.28 -25.16
C GLY A 559 36.92 -6.23 -24.17
N GLU A 560 37.35 -5.78 -22.98
CA GLU A 560 37.86 -6.68 -21.94
C GLU A 560 36.78 -7.66 -21.45
N TYR A 561 35.52 -7.23 -21.49
CA TYR A 561 34.41 -7.93 -20.84
C TYR A 561 33.46 -8.63 -21.83
N LEU A 562 33.29 -8.08 -23.04
CA LEU A 562 32.28 -8.53 -24.01
C LEU A 562 32.89 -8.91 -25.37
N PHE A 563 34.16 -9.29 -25.43
CA PHE A 563 34.79 -9.68 -26.71
C PHE A 563 34.13 -10.92 -27.34
N GLU A 564 33.54 -11.79 -26.54
CA GLU A 564 32.81 -12.99 -26.98
C GLU A 564 31.61 -12.64 -27.88
N ASP A 565 31.06 -11.43 -27.79
CA ASP A 565 29.97 -10.96 -28.66
C ASP A 565 30.44 -10.68 -30.10
N PHE A 566 31.77 -10.55 -30.32
CA PHE A 566 32.34 -10.09 -31.59
C PHE A 566 31.93 -10.94 -32.79
N GLU A 567 31.99 -12.26 -32.68
CA GLU A 567 31.74 -13.16 -33.81
C GLU A 567 30.29 -13.04 -34.30
N SER A 568 29.32 -13.13 -33.38
CA SER A 568 27.89 -13.01 -33.67
C SER A 568 27.54 -11.65 -34.29
N LEU A 569 28.06 -10.56 -33.73
CA LEU A 569 27.81 -9.20 -34.23
C LEU A 569 28.49 -8.93 -35.57
N PHE A 570 29.70 -9.45 -35.78
CA PHE A 570 30.41 -9.35 -37.04
C PHE A 570 29.65 -10.08 -38.16
N MET A 571 29.15 -11.28 -37.90
CA MET A 571 28.34 -12.03 -38.86
C MET A 571 27.03 -11.32 -39.20
N LEU A 572 26.34 -10.75 -38.20
CA LEU A 572 25.15 -9.94 -38.44
C LEU A 572 25.47 -8.73 -39.34
N LYS A 573 26.58 -8.05 -39.06
CA LYS A 573 27.05 -6.89 -39.85
C LYS A 573 27.32 -7.27 -41.31
N GLU A 574 28.04 -8.36 -41.57
CA GLU A 574 28.32 -8.83 -42.93
C GLU A 574 27.04 -9.24 -43.68
N ASN A 575 26.13 -9.96 -43.02
CA ASN A 575 24.85 -10.35 -43.60
C ASN A 575 23.97 -9.13 -43.94
N LEU A 576 23.93 -8.12 -43.07
CA LEU A 576 23.22 -6.86 -43.32
C LEU A 576 23.81 -6.09 -44.49
N ASN A 577 25.14 -5.99 -44.59
CA ASN A 577 25.79 -5.32 -45.72
C ASN A 577 25.40 -5.95 -47.06
N ASN A 578 25.50 -7.28 -47.13
CA ASN A 578 25.11 -8.04 -48.33
C ASN A 578 23.63 -7.83 -48.67
N PHE A 579 22.75 -7.84 -47.67
CA PHE A 579 21.32 -7.61 -47.86
C PHE A 579 20.99 -6.21 -48.37
N ILE A 580 21.61 -5.17 -47.80
CA ILE A 580 21.40 -3.77 -48.19
C ILE A 580 21.87 -3.50 -49.62
N ASN A 581 22.97 -4.14 -50.03
CA ASN A 581 23.56 -3.95 -51.36
C ASN A 581 22.81 -4.74 -52.46
N ASN A 582 22.22 -5.90 -52.12
CA ASN A 582 21.59 -6.78 -53.10
C ASN A 582 20.06 -6.59 -53.22
N ASN A 583 19.37 -5.97 -52.24
CA ASN A 583 17.93 -5.74 -52.31
C ASN A 583 17.56 -4.33 -52.80
N GLY A 584 17.28 -4.20 -54.10
CA GLY A 584 16.89 -2.94 -54.74
C GLY A 584 15.51 -2.38 -54.39
N ILE A 585 14.66 -3.12 -53.64
CA ILE A 585 13.23 -2.79 -53.41
C ILE A 585 12.95 -2.45 -51.92
N LEU A 586 13.94 -1.94 -51.18
CA LEU A 586 13.71 -1.47 -49.80
C LEU A 586 13.11 -0.06 -49.79
N GLN A 587 12.02 0.15 -49.04
CA GLN A 587 11.49 1.49 -48.79
C GLN A 587 12.52 2.37 -48.06
N GLN A 588 12.56 3.67 -48.38
CA GLN A 588 13.60 4.59 -47.92
C GLN A 588 13.79 4.62 -46.39
N PRO A 589 12.74 4.69 -45.54
CA PRO A 589 12.92 4.69 -44.09
C PRO A 589 13.54 3.39 -43.57
N ARG A 590 13.14 2.24 -44.13
CA ARG A 590 13.69 0.93 -43.74
C ARG A 590 15.15 0.80 -44.16
N LYS A 591 15.48 1.23 -45.39
CA LYS A 591 16.85 1.24 -45.90
C LYS A 591 17.76 2.11 -45.03
N PHE A 592 17.27 3.30 -44.62
CA PHE A 592 17.99 4.18 -43.70
C PHE A 592 18.28 3.49 -42.36
N LEU A 593 17.27 2.92 -41.71
CA LEU A 593 17.42 2.24 -40.41
C LEU A 593 18.37 1.04 -40.45
N LEU A 594 18.27 0.20 -41.47
CA LEU A 594 19.19 -0.93 -41.64
C LEU A 594 20.64 -0.47 -41.88
N LYS A 595 20.83 0.62 -42.62
CA LYS A 595 22.15 1.23 -42.80
C LYS A 595 22.70 1.81 -41.49
N THR A 596 21.85 2.47 -40.70
CA THR A 596 22.23 2.96 -39.36
C THR A 596 22.65 1.80 -38.45
N LEU A 597 21.89 0.69 -38.43
CA LEU A 597 22.28 -0.50 -37.67
C LEU A 597 23.61 -1.08 -38.15
N PHE A 598 23.85 -1.16 -39.47
CA PHE A 598 25.12 -1.60 -40.04
C PHE A 598 26.29 -0.72 -39.57
N GLU A 599 26.16 0.60 -39.65
CA GLU A 599 27.19 1.56 -39.21
C GLU A 599 27.45 1.44 -37.69
N THR A 600 26.40 1.26 -36.89
CA THR A 600 26.50 0.99 -35.45
C THR A 600 27.27 -0.30 -35.18
N LEU A 601 26.92 -1.41 -35.83
CA LEU A 601 27.63 -2.69 -35.68
C LEU A 601 29.09 -2.60 -36.12
N GLN A 602 29.40 -1.81 -37.14
CA GLN A 602 30.78 -1.56 -37.57
C GLN A 602 31.59 -0.86 -36.49
N LYS A 603 31.02 0.19 -35.86
CA LYS A 603 31.65 0.90 -34.74
C LYS A 603 31.85 -0.03 -33.54
N ILE A 604 30.84 -0.83 -33.19
CA ILE A 604 30.91 -1.78 -32.08
C ILE A 604 31.99 -2.84 -32.31
N CYS A 605 32.02 -3.48 -33.48
CA CYS A 605 33.03 -4.48 -33.82
C CYS A 605 34.46 -3.92 -33.75
N LEU A 606 34.67 -2.68 -34.19
CA LEU A 606 35.96 -2.01 -34.12
C LEU A 606 36.34 -1.70 -32.67
N HIS A 607 35.40 -1.15 -31.90
CA HIS A 607 35.59 -0.83 -30.48
C HIS A 607 35.93 -2.07 -29.64
N LEU A 608 35.23 -3.18 -29.84
CA LEU A 608 35.51 -4.47 -29.17
C LEU A 608 36.94 -4.97 -29.47
N LYS A 609 37.41 -4.84 -30.72
CA LYS A 609 38.77 -5.22 -31.11
C LYS A 609 39.84 -4.34 -30.47
N GLU A 610 39.63 -3.02 -30.47
CA GLU A 610 40.61 -2.05 -29.95
C GLU A 610 40.75 -2.06 -28.43
N THR A 611 39.77 -2.64 -27.73
CA THR A 611 39.66 -2.62 -26.27
C THR A 611 39.76 -4.00 -25.63
N LYS A 612 40.08 -5.05 -26.41
CA LYS A 612 40.19 -6.43 -25.91
C LYS A 612 41.24 -6.62 -24.81
N ASN A 613 42.35 -5.89 -24.90
CA ASN A 613 43.54 -6.06 -24.04
C ASN A 613 43.96 -4.75 -23.34
N LYS A 614 43.06 -3.76 -23.27
CA LYS A 614 43.29 -2.48 -22.57
C LYS A 614 42.52 -2.51 -21.28
#